data_AF-A0A0S4LMA0-F1
#
_entry.id   AF-A0A0S4LMA0-F1
#
_cell.length_a   1.000
_cell.length_b   1.000
_cell.length_c   1.000
_cell.angle_alpha   90.00
_cell.angle_beta   90.00
_cell.angle_gamma   90.00
#
_symmetry.space_group_name_H-M   'P 1'
#
loop_
_entity.id
_entity.type
_entity.pdbx_description
1 polymer ?
#
loop_
_entity_poly.entity_id
_entity_poly.type
_entity_poly.pdbx_seq_one_letter_code
_entity_poly.pdbx_strand_id
1 'polypeptide(L)'
;MEVPTWSRQFRAYGHDVRLMSPQFVKPYVKSNKNDCNDAEAICEAVSRPTRRFVAPKTVAQQDLQGLHRIRQRLVQSRTALINQTRGLLAEYGITVPQQAAQLRRRLPIALDDPTNELTPLGRELFADLARELAGPE
;
A
#
# COMPACT_ATOMS: atom_id res chain seq x y z
N MET A 1 -2.95 -12.14 7.70
CA MET A 1 -3.91 -11.07 8.10
C MET A 1 -5.30 -11.70 8.13
N GLU A 2 -5.57 -12.55 9.13
CA GLU A 2 -6.77 -13.42 9.14
C GLU A 2 -7.68 -13.18 10.36
N VAL A 3 -7.23 -12.34 11.28
CA VAL A 3 -7.79 -12.20 12.63
C VAL A 3 -9.22 -11.61 12.71
N PRO A 4 -9.64 -10.66 11.84
CA PRO A 4 -10.97 -10.05 12.00
C PRO A 4 -12.14 -10.99 11.70
N THR A 5 -11.99 -11.90 10.73
CA THR A 5 -13.07 -12.81 10.30
C THR A 5 -13.34 -13.89 11.34
N TRP A 6 -12.27 -14.53 11.85
CA TRP A 6 -12.38 -15.55 12.89
C TRP A 6 -13.01 -15.00 14.17
N SER A 7 -12.69 -13.76 14.56
CA SER A 7 -13.31 -13.14 15.73
C SER A 7 -14.84 -13.03 15.60
N ARG A 8 -15.34 -12.70 14.40
CA ARG A 8 -16.79 -12.62 14.15
C ARG A 8 -17.43 -14.00 14.12
N GLN A 9 -16.77 -14.98 13.49
CA GLN A 9 -17.29 -16.36 13.42
C GLN A 9 -17.41 -17.00 14.80
N PHE A 10 -16.37 -16.93 15.64
CA PHE A 10 -16.43 -17.48 17.00
C PHE A 10 -17.46 -16.76 17.87
N ARG A 11 -17.65 -15.45 17.70
CA ARG A 11 -18.74 -14.72 18.38
C ARG A 11 -20.12 -15.19 17.92
N ALA A 12 -20.30 -15.50 16.63
CA ALA A 12 -21.56 -16.05 16.12
C ALA A 12 -21.88 -17.42 16.73
N TYR A 13 -20.87 -18.20 17.13
CA TYR A 13 -21.02 -19.44 17.89
C TYR A 13 -21.15 -19.23 19.41
N GLY A 14 -21.21 -17.98 19.91
CA GLY A 14 -21.44 -17.68 21.32
C GLY A 14 -20.19 -17.54 22.20
N HIS A 15 -18.98 -17.51 21.62
CA HIS A 15 -17.74 -17.33 22.40
C HIS A 15 -17.45 -15.86 22.75
N ASP A 16 -16.93 -15.60 23.97
CA ASP A 16 -16.31 -14.32 24.33
C ASP A 16 -14.93 -14.22 23.67
N VAL A 17 -14.88 -13.60 22.49
CA VAL A 17 -13.62 -13.42 21.75
C VAL A 17 -12.96 -12.10 22.11
N ARG A 18 -11.72 -12.20 22.60
CA ARG A 18 -10.81 -11.08 22.88
C ARG A 18 -9.57 -11.18 22.01
N LEU A 19 -9.25 -10.11 21.27
CA LEU A 19 -8.06 -10.07 20.43
C LEU A 19 -6.89 -9.41 21.16
N MET A 20 -5.69 -9.99 21.08
CA MET A 20 -4.47 -9.41 21.63
C MET A 20 -3.50 -9.09 20.50
N SER A 21 -2.84 -7.93 20.57
CA SER A 21 -1.81 -7.57 19.59
C SER A 21 -0.60 -8.50 19.74
N PRO A 22 0.01 -9.01 18.64
CA PRO A 22 1.24 -9.80 18.71
C PRO A 22 2.39 -9.07 19.42
N GLN A 23 2.39 -7.73 19.39
CA GLN A 23 3.39 -6.91 20.10
C GLN A 23 3.31 -7.09 21.62
N PHE A 24 2.13 -7.40 22.16
CA PHE A 24 1.95 -7.67 23.59
C PHE A 24 2.26 -9.13 23.96
N VAL A 25 2.30 -10.04 22.98
CA VAL A 25 2.64 -11.46 23.20
C VAL A 25 4.15 -11.70 23.06
N LYS A 26 4.79 -11.02 22.11
CA LYS A 26 6.21 -11.20 21.77
C LYS A 26 7.18 -11.20 22.97
N PRO A 27 7.02 -10.35 24.00
CA PRO A 27 7.91 -10.37 25.17
C PRO A 27 7.90 -11.67 25.98
N TYR A 28 6.89 -12.52 25.82
CA TYR A 28 6.71 -13.76 26.58
C TYR A 28 7.17 -15.03 25.82
N VAL A 29 7.69 -14.86 24.60
CA VAL A 29 8.22 -15.98 23.81
C VAL A 29 9.63 -16.31 24.30
N LYS A 30 9.81 -17.47 24.92
CA LYS A 30 11.03 -17.85 25.66
C LYS A 30 12.19 -18.35 24.80
N SER A 31 11.93 -18.82 23.58
CA SER A 31 12.93 -19.44 22.70
C SER A 31 12.52 -19.34 21.22
N ASN A 32 13.19 -20.07 20.33
CA ASN A 32 12.85 -20.18 18.92
C ASN A 32 11.36 -20.47 18.72
N LYS A 33 10.84 -19.95 17.61
CA LYS A 33 9.43 -20.08 17.25
C LYS A 33 9.07 -21.55 17.08
N ASN A 34 8.15 -22.02 17.91
CA ASN A 34 7.40 -23.26 17.72
C ASN A 34 5.99 -23.06 18.30
N ASP A 35 5.03 -23.89 17.89
CA ASP A 35 3.63 -23.70 18.26
C ASP A 35 3.38 -23.83 19.78
N CYS A 36 4.19 -24.65 20.47
CA CYS A 36 4.11 -24.83 21.93
C CYS A 36 4.49 -23.55 22.68
N ASN A 37 5.63 -22.96 22.31
CA ASN A 37 6.14 -21.71 22.87
C ASN A 37 5.21 -20.54 22.56
N ASP A 38 4.62 -20.50 21.35
CA ASP A 38 3.65 -19.48 20.97
C ASP A 38 2.36 -19.60 21.81
N ALA A 39 1.85 -20.82 22.05
CA ALA A 39 0.70 -21.06 22.91
C ALA A 39 0.98 -20.69 24.38
N GLU A 40 2.14 -21.08 24.91
CA GLU A 40 2.57 -20.71 26.26
C GLU A 40 2.68 -19.19 26.41
N ALA A 41 3.31 -18.51 25.45
CA ALA A 41 3.46 -17.06 25.46
C ALA A 41 2.10 -16.34 25.40
N ILE A 42 1.13 -16.86 24.64
CA ILE A 42 -0.24 -16.32 24.62
C ILE A 42 -0.91 -16.51 25.99
N CYS A 43 -0.83 -17.70 26.59
CA CYS A 43 -1.40 -17.94 27.93
C CYS A 43 -0.76 -17.04 28.99
N GLU A 44 0.56 -16.87 28.93
CA GLU A 44 1.29 -16.00 29.84
C GLU A 44 0.91 -14.53 29.64
N ALA A 45 0.90 -14.05 28.40
CA ALA A 45 0.46 -12.69 28.07
C ALA A 45 -0.98 -12.46 28.53
N VAL A 46 -1.85 -13.45 28.29
CA VAL A 46 -3.26 -13.51 28.72
C VAL A 46 -3.39 -13.80 30.23
N SER A 47 -2.34 -13.81 31.04
CA SER A 47 -2.48 -13.84 32.51
C SER A 47 -2.24 -12.48 33.17
N ARG A 48 -1.47 -11.59 32.52
CA ARG A 48 -0.93 -10.37 33.15
C ARG A 48 -2.00 -9.36 33.58
N PRO A 49 -1.85 -8.65 34.71
CA PRO A 49 -2.85 -7.68 35.15
C PRO A 49 -2.98 -6.49 34.19
N THR A 50 -1.91 -6.11 33.49
CA THR A 50 -1.84 -4.99 32.54
C THR A 50 -2.21 -5.35 31.10
N ARG A 51 -2.95 -6.46 30.90
CA ARG A 51 -3.37 -6.95 29.58
C ARG A 51 -4.16 -5.90 28.80
N ARG A 52 -3.81 -5.75 27.52
CA ARG A 52 -4.52 -4.89 26.57
C ARG A 52 -5.09 -5.72 25.43
N PHE A 53 -6.40 -5.68 25.29
CA PHE A 53 -7.10 -6.26 24.15
C PHE A 53 -7.40 -5.19 23.10
N VAL A 54 -7.50 -5.62 21.85
CA VAL A 54 -7.85 -4.79 20.71
C VAL A 54 -9.28 -5.12 20.30
N ALA A 55 -10.08 -4.10 20.01
CA ALA A 55 -11.42 -4.31 19.49
C ALA A 55 -11.35 -5.00 18.11
N PRO A 56 -12.18 -6.02 17.84
CA PRO A 56 -12.27 -6.58 16.51
C PRO A 56 -12.86 -5.55 15.55
N LYS A 57 -12.32 -5.52 14.34
CA LYS A 57 -12.80 -4.62 13.29
C LYS A 57 -14.17 -5.08 12.79
N THR A 58 -15.09 -4.14 12.67
CA THR A 58 -16.34 -4.37 11.91
C THR A 58 -16.03 -4.52 10.42
N VAL A 59 -16.98 -5.06 9.65
CA VAL A 59 -16.85 -5.16 8.19
C VAL A 59 -16.68 -3.76 7.58
N ALA A 60 -17.51 -2.79 7.98
CA ALA A 60 -17.38 -1.41 7.51
C ALA A 60 -15.99 -0.78 7.84
N GLN A 61 -15.42 -1.05 9.01
CA GLN A 61 -14.05 -0.60 9.34
C GLN A 61 -12.99 -1.29 8.48
N GLN A 62 -13.20 -2.56 8.13
CA GLN A 62 -12.34 -3.31 7.21
C GLN A 62 -12.41 -2.72 5.79
N ASP A 63 -13.60 -2.33 5.33
CA ASP A 63 -13.81 -1.68 4.03
C ASP A 63 -13.10 -0.33 3.96
N LEU A 64 -13.26 0.51 4.99
CA LEU A 64 -12.56 1.80 5.10
C LEU A 64 -11.04 1.63 5.09
N GLN A 65 -10.51 0.62 5.80
CA GLN A 65 -9.09 0.29 5.73
C GLN A 65 -8.66 -0.15 4.31
N GLY A 66 -9.50 -0.94 3.64
CA GLY A 66 -9.31 -1.34 2.25
C GLY A 66 -9.20 -0.12 1.32
N LEU A 67 -10.16 0.81 1.42
CA LEU A 67 -10.19 2.06 0.65
C LEU A 67 -8.90 2.87 0.85
N HIS A 68 -8.45 3.05 2.10
CA HIS A 68 -7.21 3.77 2.38
C HIS A 68 -5.98 3.09 1.74
N ARG A 69 -5.89 1.76 1.80
CA ARG A 69 -4.79 1.01 1.17
C ARG A 69 -4.81 1.12 -0.35
N ILE A 70 -5.99 1.00 -0.97
CA ILE A 70 -6.16 1.17 -2.42
C ILE A 70 -5.70 2.57 -2.82
N ARG A 71 -6.19 3.61 -2.13
CA ARG A 71 -5.78 5.00 -2.39
C ARG A 71 -4.27 5.18 -2.23
N GLN A 72 -3.68 4.64 -1.17
CA GLN A 72 -2.24 4.74 -0.94
C GLN A 72 -1.44 4.08 -2.08
N ARG A 73 -1.84 2.87 -2.51
CA ARG A 73 -1.22 2.16 -3.64
C ARG A 73 -1.34 2.96 -4.95
N LEU A 74 -2.50 3.54 -5.23
CA LEU A 74 -2.71 4.39 -6.42
C LEU A 74 -1.84 5.64 -6.39
N VAL A 75 -1.71 6.31 -5.24
CA VAL A 75 -0.84 7.47 -5.09
C VAL A 75 0.63 7.11 -5.30
N GLN A 76 1.08 5.98 -4.73
CA GLN A 76 2.46 5.49 -4.91
C GLN A 76 2.73 5.14 -6.37
N SER A 77 1.83 4.40 -7.03
CA SER A 77 1.94 4.02 -8.43
C SER A 77 1.97 5.24 -9.35
N ARG A 78 1.12 6.24 -9.13
CA ARG A 78 1.12 7.50 -9.89
C ARG A 78 2.45 8.26 -9.72
N THR A 79 2.97 8.34 -8.50
CA THR A 79 4.25 9.02 -8.24
C THR A 79 5.42 8.28 -8.89
N ALA A 80 5.42 6.94 -8.85
CA ALA A 80 6.44 6.12 -9.51
C ALA A 80 6.42 6.35 -11.04
N LEU A 81 5.23 6.32 -11.66
CA LEU A 81 5.05 6.60 -13.08
C LEU A 81 5.60 7.99 -13.45
N ILE A 82 5.21 9.04 -12.71
CA ILE A 82 5.73 10.41 -12.93
C ILE A 82 7.25 10.45 -12.87
N ASN A 83 7.86 9.84 -11.85
CA ASN A 83 9.31 9.86 -11.68
C ASN A 83 10.02 9.08 -12.78
N GLN A 84 9.48 7.93 -13.19
CA GLN A 84 10.01 7.13 -14.29
C GLN A 84 9.96 7.91 -15.60
N THR A 85 8.80 8.47 -15.96
CA THR A 85 8.64 9.28 -17.19
C THR A 85 9.63 10.44 -17.19
N ARG A 86 9.80 11.14 -16.07
CA ARG A 86 10.77 12.25 -15.96
C ARG A 86 12.22 11.79 -16.09
N GLY A 87 12.57 10.65 -15.52
CA GLY A 87 13.91 10.08 -15.65
C GLY A 87 14.24 9.76 -17.11
N LEU A 88 13.33 9.07 -17.80
CA LEU A 88 13.48 8.72 -19.20
C LEU A 88 13.55 9.96 -20.11
N LEU A 89 12.69 10.97 -19.91
CA LEU A 89 12.77 12.22 -20.68
C LEU A 89 14.11 12.95 -20.50
N ALA A 90 14.71 12.87 -19.31
CA ALA A 90 15.99 13.51 -19.04
C ALA A 90 17.14 12.88 -19.84
N GLU A 91 17.05 11.61 -20.23
CA GLU A 91 18.02 10.95 -21.12
C GLU A 91 18.03 11.57 -22.54
N TYR A 92 16.90 12.16 -22.95
CA TYR A 92 16.76 12.93 -24.19
C TYR A 92 16.98 14.44 -24.00
N GLY A 93 17.53 14.86 -22.86
CA GLY A 93 17.74 16.28 -22.52
C GLY A 93 16.47 17.05 -22.15
N ILE A 94 15.30 16.39 -22.07
CA ILE A 94 14.01 17.03 -21.81
C ILE A 94 13.76 17.07 -20.30
N THR A 95 13.92 18.25 -19.71
CA THR A 95 13.76 18.43 -18.26
C THR A 95 12.36 18.95 -17.89
N VAL A 96 11.69 18.21 -16.98
CA VAL A 96 10.34 18.54 -16.51
C VAL A 96 10.34 18.72 -14.98
N PRO A 97 9.66 19.76 -14.45
CA PRO A 97 9.51 19.95 -13.00
C PRO A 97 8.80 18.78 -12.30
N GLN A 98 9.01 18.63 -10.99
CA GLN A 98 8.53 17.47 -10.21
C GLN A 98 7.01 17.34 -10.08
N GLN A 99 6.27 18.42 -10.33
CA GLN A 99 4.84 18.41 -10.10
C GLN A 99 4.09 17.61 -11.18
N ALA A 100 3.16 16.75 -10.77
CA ALA A 100 2.32 15.95 -11.67
C ALA A 100 1.62 16.80 -12.74
N ALA A 101 1.12 17.98 -12.35
CA ALA A 101 0.48 18.92 -13.26
C ALA A 101 1.44 19.46 -14.32
N GLN A 102 2.72 19.64 -13.98
CA GLN A 102 3.74 20.11 -14.92
C GLN A 102 4.07 19.03 -15.94
N LEU A 103 4.19 17.77 -15.52
CA LEU A 103 4.37 16.65 -16.46
C LEU A 103 3.20 16.55 -17.43
N ARG A 104 1.96 16.59 -16.96
CA ARG A 104 0.77 16.56 -17.83
C ARG A 104 0.71 17.70 -18.84
N ARG A 105 1.21 18.89 -18.48
CA ARG A 105 1.22 20.06 -19.37
C ARG A 105 2.37 20.04 -20.36
N ARG A 106 3.57 19.63 -19.93
CA ARG A 106 4.80 19.72 -20.73
C ARG A 106 5.05 18.50 -21.61
N LEU A 107 4.56 17.33 -21.21
CA LEU A 107 4.76 16.11 -21.98
C LEU A 107 4.19 16.22 -23.41
N PRO A 108 2.93 16.66 -23.63
CA PRO A 108 2.42 16.84 -25.00
C PRO A 108 3.27 17.81 -25.82
N ILE A 109 3.70 18.93 -25.23
CA ILE A 109 4.54 19.94 -25.90
C ILE A 109 5.87 19.32 -26.36
N ALA A 110 6.49 18.48 -25.52
CA ALA A 110 7.71 17.77 -25.88
C ALA A 110 7.49 16.72 -26.98
N LEU A 111 6.31 16.07 -27.01
CA LEU A 111 5.96 15.10 -28.04
C LEU A 111 5.62 15.75 -29.40
N ASP A 112 5.21 17.01 -29.40
CA ASP A 112 4.93 17.78 -30.62
C ASP A 112 6.16 18.52 -31.16
N ASP A 113 7.21 18.68 -30.35
CA ASP A 113 8.45 19.36 -30.74
C ASP A 113 9.30 18.44 -31.65
N PRO A 114 9.46 18.77 -32.95
CA PRO A 114 10.22 17.96 -33.88
C PRO A 114 11.75 18.17 -33.75
N THR A 115 12.19 19.14 -32.95
CA THR A 115 13.61 19.50 -32.83
C THR A 115 14.36 18.67 -31.80
N ASN A 116 13.65 17.96 -30.93
CA ASN A 116 14.26 17.08 -29.93
C ASN A 116 14.59 15.69 -30.48
N GLU A 117 15.41 14.95 -29.74
CA GLU A 117 15.95 13.64 -30.14
C GLU A 117 14.94 12.49 -29.99
N LEU A 118 13.66 12.77 -29.71
CA LEU A 118 12.64 11.73 -29.61
C LEU A 118 12.36 11.13 -30.99
N THR A 119 12.71 9.85 -31.12
CA THR A 119 12.34 9.01 -32.27
C THR A 119 10.82 8.77 -32.31
N PRO A 120 10.26 8.32 -33.45
CA PRO A 120 8.85 7.95 -33.53
C PRO A 120 8.42 6.96 -32.43
N LEU A 121 9.24 5.93 -32.19
CA LEU A 121 9.00 4.96 -31.11
C LEU A 121 9.02 5.62 -29.72
N GLY A 122 9.99 6.51 -29.46
CA GLY A 122 10.04 7.24 -28.20
C GLY A 122 8.77 8.05 -27.96
N ARG A 123 8.26 8.72 -29.00
CA ARG A 123 7.02 9.51 -28.92
C ARG A 123 5.81 8.63 -28.60
N GLU A 124 5.69 7.46 -29.23
CA GLU A 124 4.65 6.48 -28.92
C GLU A 124 4.71 6.01 -27.46
N LEU A 125 5.89 5.60 -26.99
CA LEU A 125 6.07 5.14 -25.61
C LEU A 125 5.70 6.21 -24.59
N PHE A 126 6.12 7.45 -24.81
CA PHE A 126 5.78 8.56 -23.92
C PHE A 126 4.30 8.97 -23.99
N ALA A 127 3.65 8.84 -25.16
CA ALA A 127 2.22 9.03 -25.29
C ALA A 127 1.43 7.96 -24.50
N ASP A 128 1.91 6.72 -24.47
CA ASP A 128 1.32 5.64 -23.67
C ASP A 128 1.41 5.94 -22.18
N LEU A 129 2.58 6.38 -21.71
CA LEU A 129 2.78 6.82 -20.32
C LEU A 129 1.89 8.03 -19.97
N ALA A 130 1.65 8.94 -20.93
CA ALA A 130 0.75 10.07 -20.75
C ALA A 130 -0.71 9.62 -20.54
N ARG A 131 -1.17 8.63 -21.34
CA ARG A 131 -2.51 8.04 -21.21
C ARG A 131 -2.67 7.31 -19.87
N GLU A 132 -1.67 6.52 -19.46
CA GLU A 132 -1.68 5.88 -18.15
C GLU A 132 -1.76 6.91 -17.01
N LEU A 133 -1.05 8.03 -17.13
CA LEU A 133 -1.08 9.11 -16.15
C LEU A 133 -2.43 9.87 -16.11
N ALA A 134 -3.16 9.93 -17.23
CA ALA A 134 -4.51 10.50 -17.26
C ALA A 134 -5.51 9.63 -16.47
N GLY A 135 -5.30 8.31 -16.47
CA GLY A 135 -6.20 7.33 -15.85
C GLY A 135 -7.39 7.00 -16.76
N PRO A 136 -8.18 5.96 -16.41
CA PRO A 136 -9.43 5.68 -17.11
C PRO A 136 -10.43 6.82 -16.89
N GLU A 137 -11.17 7.19 -17.94
CA GLU A 137 -12.33 8.10 -17.87
C GLU A 137 -13.45 7.53 -16.99
#